data_AF-W5VY94-F1
#
_entry.id   AF-W5VY94-F1
#
_cell.length_a   1.000
_cell.length_b   1.000
_cell.length_c   1.000
_cell.angle_alpha   90.00
_cell.angle_beta   90.00
_cell.angle_gamma   90.00
#
_symmetry.space_group_name_H-M   'P 1'
#
loop_
_entity.id
_entity.type
_entity.pdbx_description
1 polymer ?
#
loop_
_entity_poly.entity_id
_entity_poly.type
_entity_poly.pdbx_seq_one_letter_code
_entity_poly.pdbx_strand_id
1 'polypeptide(L)'
;MRGHMPNRTSLIRRLAELRSSYTGETDSSVLPAISQGGQLLDPDERAQLLSTLAHNWVTRALGENSLPPLPARIRQAVLPDATTRDQRELESGILAAAGRAVNYLHLRRPADLLRPARVFRMVRSLPGDLVLHIEPPALAPLMLELMPRITADDVLGLPGLRARLHRRHVELYLVDTDPPATVLISNVSYRQWLAAMAFVESAAPVSGGVRWLGNDVQPLTPQEAEVLASRHRAPGPAHLTSALLRRALVFGDALWFSSWANGCATAKVEWPLGPSLPQVASKLIHPVFGLPGDIFRIHHPNEDYLAITDEAGPRCADHPLSGAACLVLRPTHGPDSGFAEHVLTTGWHEAAAPWDEWAATLTPK
;
A
#
# COMPACT_ATOMS: atom_id res chain seq x y z
N MET A 1 -4.05 40.48 22.20
CA MET A 1 -2.88 40.19 21.33
C MET A 1 -3.39 39.59 20.03
N ARG A 2 -3.33 40.33 18.91
CA ARG A 2 -3.65 39.76 17.58
C ARG A 2 -2.43 38.96 17.13
N GLY A 3 -2.44 37.66 17.38
CA GLY A 3 -1.40 36.75 16.89
C GLY A 3 -1.33 36.83 15.37
N HIS A 4 -0.12 37.00 14.85
CA HIS A 4 0.14 37.01 13.42
C HIS A 4 -0.25 35.64 12.85
N MET A 5 -1.43 35.55 12.22
CA MET A 5 -1.88 34.31 11.60
C MET A 5 -0.89 33.95 10.48
N PRO A 6 -0.29 32.75 10.47
CA PRO A 6 0.61 32.34 9.40
C PRO A 6 -0.12 32.45 8.07
N ASN A 7 0.56 33.01 7.07
CA ASN A 7 -0.01 33.27 5.76
C ASN A 7 -0.52 31.94 5.15
N ARG A 8 -1.72 31.94 4.56
CA ARG A 8 -2.40 30.75 3.99
C ARG A 8 -1.49 29.94 3.06
N THR A 9 -0.65 30.63 2.29
CA THR A 9 0.34 30.02 1.39
C THR A 9 1.39 29.18 2.14
N SER A 10 1.78 29.59 3.35
CA SER A 10 2.71 28.84 4.20
C SER A 10 2.11 27.53 4.71
N LEU A 11 0.83 27.52 5.09
CA LEU A 11 0.13 26.31 5.53
C LEU A 11 0.00 25.28 4.40
N ILE A 12 -0.47 25.72 3.22
CA ILE A 12 -0.64 24.82 2.06
C ILE A 12 0.69 24.17 1.69
N ARG A 13 1.77 24.96 1.64
CA ARG A 13 3.10 24.45 1.32
C ARG A 13 3.61 23.45 2.36
N ARG A 14 3.44 23.76 3.65
CA ARG A 14 3.83 22.84 4.73
C ARG A 14 3.07 21.51 4.69
N LEU A 15 1.76 21.57 4.44
CA LEU A 15 0.92 20.38 4.29
C LEU A 15 1.29 19.57 3.04
N ALA A 16 1.61 20.24 1.94
CA ALA A 16 2.08 19.62 0.71
C ALA A 16 3.41 18.88 0.92
N GLU A 17 4.41 19.56 1.49
CA GLU A 17 5.71 18.96 1.82
C GLU A 17 5.54 17.74 2.73
N LEU A 18 4.67 17.85 3.74
CA LEU A 18 4.38 16.74 4.64
C LEU A 18 3.71 15.59 3.89
N ARG A 19 2.62 15.81 3.14
CA ARG A 19 1.92 14.78 2.34
C ARG A 19 2.88 14.07 1.39
N SER A 20 3.70 14.81 0.65
CA SER A 20 4.69 14.26 -0.28
C SER A 20 5.66 13.30 0.39
N SER A 21 6.02 13.53 1.67
CA SER A 21 6.90 12.62 2.43
C SER A 21 6.26 11.28 2.82
N TYR A 22 4.92 11.14 2.72
CA TYR A 22 4.16 9.90 2.97
C TYR A 22 3.73 9.22 1.67
N THR A 23 3.47 10.01 0.62
CA THR A 23 2.84 9.55 -0.61
C THR A 23 3.77 9.54 -1.82
N GLY A 24 4.92 10.23 -1.76
CA GLY A 24 5.80 10.43 -2.91
C GLY A 24 5.23 11.37 -3.97
N GLU A 25 4.15 12.09 -3.68
CA GLU A 25 3.50 13.02 -4.61
C GLU A 25 4.40 14.20 -5.01
N THR A 26 4.34 14.62 -6.27
CA THR A 26 5.00 15.83 -6.75
C THR A 26 4.19 17.07 -6.38
N ASP A 27 4.85 18.23 -6.26
CA ASP A 27 4.24 19.55 -6.03
C ASP A 27 3.03 19.82 -6.95
N SER A 28 3.16 19.47 -8.23
CA SER A 28 2.11 19.64 -9.24
C SER A 28 0.83 18.84 -8.97
N SER A 29 0.92 17.76 -8.20
CA SER A 29 -0.21 16.91 -7.82
C SER A 29 -0.72 17.21 -6.41
N VAL A 30 0.18 17.48 -5.46
CA VAL A 30 -0.17 17.64 -4.04
C VAL A 30 -0.72 19.02 -3.72
N LEU A 31 -0.20 20.10 -4.33
CA LEU A 31 -0.63 21.47 -4.02
C LEU A 31 -2.10 21.70 -4.39
N PRO A 32 -2.60 21.29 -5.58
CA PRO A 32 -4.02 21.40 -5.89
C PRO A 32 -4.89 20.57 -4.94
N ALA A 33 -4.46 19.35 -4.60
CA ALA A 33 -5.21 18.45 -3.72
C ALA A 33 -5.35 19.04 -2.30
N ILE A 34 -4.25 19.53 -1.71
CA ILE A 34 -4.26 20.20 -0.40
C ILE A 34 -5.06 21.50 -0.45
N SER A 35 -4.93 22.28 -1.53
CA SER A 35 -5.70 23.53 -1.69
C SER A 35 -7.20 23.26 -1.73
N GLN A 36 -7.65 22.26 -2.50
CA GLN A 36 -9.04 21.84 -2.59
C GLN A 36 -9.55 21.32 -1.24
N GLY A 37 -8.79 20.43 -0.59
CA GLY A 37 -9.11 19.93 0.75
C GLY A 37 -9.24 21.05 1.78
N GLY A 38 -8.30 21.99 1.81
CA GLY A 38 -8.32 23.13 2.72
C GLY A 38 -9.47 24.11 2.49
N GLN A 39 -10.08 24.14 1.31
CA GLN A 39 -11.30 24.92 1.04
C GLN A 39 -12.54 24.31 1.71
N LEU A 40 -12.54 23.00 2.00
CA LEU A 40 -13.63 22.30 2.68
C LEU A 40 -13.62 22.49 4.19
N LEU A 41 -12.55 23.06 4.75
CA LEU A 41 -12.38 23.30 6.17
C LEU A 41 -12.88 24.69 6.55
N ASP A 42 -13.66 24.77 7.62
CA ASP A 42 -14.05 26.05 8.21
C ASP A 42 -12.87 26.73 8.96
N PRO A 43 -13.00 28.00 9.40
CA PRO A 43 -11.92 28.70 10.08
C PRO A 43 -11.43 28.01 11.37
N ASP A 44 -12.32 27.37 12.13
CA ASP A 44 -11.99 26.73 13.40
C ASP A 44 -11.23 25.41 13.15
N GLU A 45 -11.66 24.63 12.16
CA GLU A 45 -10.97 23.42 11.71
C GLU A 45 -9.56 23.73 11.19
N ARG A 46 -9.38 24.84 10.46
CA ARG A 46 -8.04 25.28 10.03
C ARG A 46 -7.16 25.69 11.21
N ALA A 47 -7.74 26.35 12.22
CA ALA A 47 -7.01 26.71 13.43
C ALA A 47 -6.57 25.47 14.23
N GLN A 48 -7.43 24.46 14.35
CA GLN A 48 -7.09 23.16 14.95
C GLN A 48 -5.97 22.45 14.20
N LEU A 49 -6.04 22.42 12.86
CA LEU A 49 -4.98 21.85 12.02
C LEU A 49 -3.64 22.58 12.21
N LEU A 50 -3.65 23.90 12.23
CA LEU A 50 -2.45 24.72 12.48
C LEU A 50 -1.85 24.47 13.86
N SER A 51 -2.68 24.44 14.90
CA SER A 51 -2.27 24.15 16.27
C SER A 51 -1.65 22.75 16.36
N THR A 52 -2.27 21.76 15.72
CA THR A 52 -1.77 20.38 15.66
C THR A 52 -0.40 20.30 14.98
N LEU A 53 -0.21 21.01 13.86
CA LEU A 53 1.07 21.06 13.17
C LEU A 53 2.16 21.79 13.95
N ALA A 54 1.81 22.75 14.81
CA ALA A 54 2.77 23.49 15.61
C ALA A 54 3.34 22.67 16.78
N HIS A 55 2.65 21.62 17.20
CA HIS A 55 3.04 20.81 18.36
C HIS A 55 4.08 19.75 18.03
N ASN A 56 4.92 19.42 19.01
CA ASN A 56 5.85 18.30 18.88
C ASN A 56 5.12 16.98 19.12
N TRP A 57 4.74 16.30 18.03
CA TRP A 57 3.99 15.05 18.08
C TRP A 57 4.89 13.83 18.29
N VAL A 58 6.23 13.97 18.27
CA VAL A 58 7.18 12.87 18.49
C VAL A 58 6.98 12.22 19.86
N THR A 59 6.54 12.97 20.88
CA THR A 59 6.29 12.42 22.22
C THR A 59 5.09 11.46 22.26
N ARG A 60 4.20 11.47 21.26
CA ARG A 60 3.18 10.42 21.10
C ARG A 60 3.81 9.04 20.92
N ALA A 61 5.00 8.96 20.31
CA ALA A 61 5.73 7.70 20.16
C ALA A 61 6.16 7.13 21.52
N LEU A 62 6.28 8.00 22.53
CA LEU A 62 6.62 7.68 23.91
C LEU A 62 5.37 7.46 24.78
N GLY A 63 4.17 7.48 24.20
CA GLY A 63 2.90 7.29 24.89
C GLY A 63 2.24 8.59 25.39
N GLU A 64 2.82 9.76 25.17
CA GLU A 64 2.20 11.04 25.55
C GLU A 64 1.13 11.46 24.54
N ASN A 65 -0.14 11.44 24.93
CA ASN A 65 -1.25 11.92 24.09
C ASN A 65 -1.73 13.29 24.59
N SER A 66 -0.86 14.29 24.54
CA SER A 66 -1.10 15.63 25.11
C SER A 66 -2.03 16.53 24.29
N LEU A 67 -2.34 16.15 23.05
CA LEU A 67 -3.27 16.88 22.19
C LEU A 67 -4.60 16.15 22.06
N PRO A 68 -5.73 16.89 22.00
CA PRO A 68 -6.99 16.30 21.59
C PRO A 68 -6.87 15.74 20.17
N PRO A 69 -7.56 14.63 19.88
CA PRO A 69 -7.51 14.02 18.56
C PRO A 69 -8.07 14.94 17.49
N LEU A 70 -7.45 14.92 16.32
CA LEU A 70 -7.90 15.73 15.19
C LEU A 70 -9.11 15.05 14.54
N PRO A 71 -10.27 15.73 14.42
CA PRO A 71 -11.45 15.16 13.80
C PRO A 71 -11.16 14.50 12.45
N ALA A 72 -11.72 13.30 12.23
CA ALA A 72 -11.46 12.52 11.01
C ALA A 72 -11.72 13.31 9.72
N ARG A 73 -12.74 14.18 9.72
CA ARG A 73 -13.04 15.09 8.59
C ARG A 73 -11.85 15.97 8.21
N ILE A 74 -11.13 16.53 9.20
CA ILE A 74 -9.98 17.40 8.94
C ILE A 74 -8.82 16.60 8.34
N ARG A 75 -8.56 15.39 8.85
CA ARG A 75 -7.55 14.48 8.30
C ARG A 75 -7.87 14.07 6.88
N GLN A 76 -9.13 13.65 6.64
CA GLN A 76 -9.61 13.23 5.33
C GLN A 76 -9.57 14.36 4.30
N ALA A 77 -9.68 15.63 4.72
CA ALA A 77 -9.53 16.76 3.82
C ALA A 77 -8.11 16.88 3.25
N VAL A 78 -7.07 16.45 3.98
CA VAL A 78 -5.67 16.58 3.53
C VAL A 78 -5.08 15.27 3.00
N LEU A 79 -5.45 14.13 3.57
CA LEU A 79 -5.11 12.79 3.08
C LEU A 79 -6.31 11.86 3.30
N PRO A 80 -7.17 11.66 2.27
CA PRO A 80 -8.31 10.78 2.38
C PRO A 80 -7.88 9.32 2.65
N ASP A 81 -8.59 8.65 3.55
CA ASP A 81 -8.54 7.19 3.74
C ASP A 81 -9.74 6.51 3.07
N ALA A 82 -9.65 5.20 2.84
CA ALA A 82 -10.76 4.42 2.28
C ALA A 82 -11.96 4.37 3.25
N THR A 83 -13.15 4.72 2.77
CA THR A 83 -14.37 4.81 3.58
C THR A 83 -15.18 3.52 3.60
N THR A 84 -15.13 2.72 2.54
CA THR A 84 -15.86 1.45 2.42
C THR A 84 -15.00 0.24 2.82
N ARG A 85 -15.65 -0.84 3.25
CA ARG A 85 -14.97 -2.11 3.56
C ARG A 85 -14.26 -2.66 2.32
N ASP A 86 -14.96 -2.71 1.19
CA ASP A 86 -14.43 -3.30 -0.05
C ASP A 86 -13.21 -2.56 -0.57
N GLN A 87 -13.21 -1.22 -0.50
CA GLN A 87 -12.04 -0.43 -0.87
C GLN A 87 -10.85 -0.71 0.04
N ARG A 88 -11.09 -0.86 1.36
CA ARG A 88 -10.02 -1.23 2.31
C ARG A 88 -9.47 -2.63 2.04
N GLU A 89 -10.33 -3.59 1.73
CA GLU A 89 -9.91 -4.95 1.39
C GLU A 89 -9.11 -4.97 0.07
N LEU A 90 -9.54 -4.23 -0.95
CA LEU A 90 -8.79 -4.08 -2.21
C LEU A 90 -7.39 -3.48 -1.96
N GLU A 91 -7.32 -2.38 -1.23
CA GLU A 91 -6.05 -1.72 -0.89
C GLU A 91 -5.15 -2.60 -0.01
N SER A 92 -5.72 -3.30 0.97
CA SER A 92 -4.99 -4.27 1.79
C SER A 92 -4.38 -5.38 0.94
N GLY A 93 -5.16 -5.93 0.01
CA GLY A 93 -4.73 -6.96 -0.94
C GLY A 93 -3.57 -6.49 -1.82
N ILE A 94 -3.63 -5.25 -2.30
CA ILE A 94 -2.55 -4.63 -3.08
C ILE A 94 -1.28 -4.46 -2.26
N LEU A 95 -1.37 -4.03 -1.00
CA LEU A 95 -0.18 -3.91 -0.15
C LEU A 95 0.47 -5.27 0.11
N ALA A 96 -0.33 -6.29 0.40
CA ALA A 96 0.17 -7.64 0.63
C ALA A 96 0.80 -8.24 -0.64
N ALA A 97 0.17 -8.04 -1.80
CA ALA A 97 0.73 -8.45 -3.08
C ALA A 97 2.04 -7.72 -3.41
N ALA A 98 2.12 -6.42 -3.14
CA ALA A 98 3.35 -5.64 -3.31
C ALA A 98 4.49 -6.19 -2.44
N GLY A 99 4.20 -6.58 -1.20
CA GLY A 99 5.21 -7.19 -0.31
C GLY A 99 5.77 -8.51 -0.85
N ARG A 100 4.95 -9.32 -1.53
CA ARG A 100 5.40 -10.57 -2.17
C ARG A 100 6.08 -10.33 -3.52
N ALA A 101 5.65 -9.32 -4.26
CA ALA A 101 6.20 -8.93 -5.56
C ALA A 101 7.70 -8.57 -5.51
N VAL A 102 8.19 -8.11 -4.35
CA VAL A 102 9.61 -7.84 -4.06
C VAL A 102 10.51 -9.03 -4.41
N ASN A 103 10.06 -10.26 -4.13
CA ASN A 103 10.84 -11.47 -4.37
C ASN A 103 11.25 -11.59 -5.85
N TYR A 104 10.34 -11.27 -6.76
CA TYR A 104 10.59 -11.33 -8.21
C TYR A 104 11.43 -10.15 -8.71
N LEU A 105 11.31 -8.99 -8.08
CA LEU A 105 12.11 -7.81 -8.42
C LEU A 105 13.61 -8.04 -8.18
N HIS A 106 13.97 -8.82 -7.16
CA HIS A 106 15.36 -9.22 -6.93
C HIS A 106 15.89 -10.19 -8.00
N LEU A 107 15.01 -10.99 -8.62
CA LEU A 107 15.35 -11.95 -9.68
C LEU A 107 15.56 -11.30 -11.06
N ARG A 108 15.26 -10.00 -11.22
CA ARG A 108 15.49 -9.30 -12.50
C ARG A 108 16.97 -9.21 -12.83
N ARG A 109 17.41 -9.52 -14.05
CA ARG A 109 18.84 -9.50 -14.42
C ARG A 109 19.45 -8.07 -14.46
N PRO A 110 20.71 -7.89 -14.00
CA PRO A 110 21.47 -8.82 -13.15
C PRO A 110 20.77 -8.92 -11.81
N ALA A 111 20.56 -10.14 -11.34
CA ALA A 111 19.78 -10.37 -10.15
C ALA A 111 20.63 -10.07 -8.90
N ASP A 112 20.06 -9.30 -7.99
CA ASP A 112 20.79 -8.60 -6.94
C ASP A 112 19.86 -8.33 -5.75
N LEU A 113 20.22 -8.90 -4.60
CA LEU A 113 19.46 -8.73 -3.36
C LEU A 113 19.66 -7.34 -2.74
N LEU A 114 20.75 -6.63 -3.08
CA LEU A 114 21.07 -5.28 -2.60
C LEU A 114 20.54 -4.19 -3.55
N ARG A 115 19.92 -4.57 -4.66
CA ARG A 115 19.21 -3.63 -5.52
C ARG A 115 17.87 -3.24 -4.89
N PRO A 116 17.53 -1.93 -4.83
CA PRO A 116 16.22 -1.49 -4.40
C PRO A 116 15.09 -2.14 -5.20
N ALA A 117 14.20 -2.86 -4.52
CA ALA A 117 13.06 -3.58 -5.07
C ALA A 117 11.75 -2.86 -4.69
N ARG A 118 11.66 -1.59 -5.08
CA ARG A 118 10.50 -0.73 -4.76
C ARG A 118 9.35 -1.02 -5.71
N VAL A 119 8.14 -1.19 -5.16
CA VAL A 119 6.92 -1.37 -5.95
C VAL A 119 6.26 -0.03 -6.26
N PHE A 120 6.10 0.83 -5.25
CA PHE A 120 5.42 2.12 -5.39
C PHE A 120 6.42 3.25 -5.50
N ARG A 121 6.26 4.07 -6.53
CA ARG A 121 6.96 5.36 -6.67
C ARG A 121 6.15 6.49 -6.04
N MET A 122 4.84 6.44 -6.16
CA MET A 122 3.91 7.44 -5.62
C MET A 122 2.52 6.82 -5.43
N VAL A 123 1.82 7.23 -4.36
CA VAL A 123 0.47 6.79 -4.01
C VAL A 123 -0.43 8.01 -3.80
N ARG A 124 -1.26 8.33 -4.78
CA ARG A 124 -2.14 9.50 -4.75
C ARG A 124 -3.50 9.12 -4.18
N SER A 125 -3.78 9.61 -2.98
CA SER A 125 -5.10 9.45 -2.36
C SER A 125 -6.03 10.59 -2.79
N LEU A 126 -7.16 10.22 -3.39
CA LEU A 126 -8.25 11.11 -3.74
C LEU A 126 -9.50 10.74 -2.90
N PRO A 127 -10.51 11.61 -2.78
CA PRO A 127 -11.78 11.24 -2.19
C PRO A 127 -12.43 10.12 -3.01
N GLY A 128 -12.59 8.94 -2.43
CA GLY A 128 -13.20 7.77 -3.10
C GLY A 128 -12.22 6.92 -3.94
N ASP A 129 -11.16 7.53 -4.48
CA ASP A 129 -10.22 6.83 -5.38
C ASP A 129 -8.79 6.72 -4.83
N LEU A 130 -8.04 5.76 -5.36
CA LEU A 130 -6.60 5.62 -5.14
C LEU A 130 -5.89 5.50 -6.50
N VAL A 131 -4.87 6.33 -6.73
CA VAL A 131 -4.03 6.25 -7.93
C VAL A 131 -2.62 5.84 -7.55
N LEU A 132 -2.19 4.69 -8.05
CA LEU A 132 -0.87 4.13 -7.86
C LEU A 132 0.03 4.49 -9.05
N HIS A 133 1.20 5.02 -8.74
CA HIS A 133 2.31 5.07 -9.67
C HIS A 133 3.32 4.03 -9.21
N ILE A 134 3.39 2.93 -9.95
CA ILE A 134 4.32 1.85 -9.68
C ILE A 134 5.64 2.04 -10.42
N GLU A 135 6.72 1.47 -9.89
CA GLU A 135 7.95 1.33 -10.64
C GLU A 135 7.70 0.44 -11.87
N PRO A 136 8.18 0.79 -13.08
CA PRO A 136 7.86 0.04 -14.29
C PRO A 136 8.17 -1.47 -14.20
N PRO A 137 9.29 -1.92 -13.61
CA PRO A 137 9.55 -3.34 -13.43
C PRO A 137 8.57 -4.03 -12.47
N ALA A 138 7.96 -3.29 -11.53
CA ALA A 138 7.08 -3.87 -10.52
C ALA A 138 5.70 -4.27 -11.06
N LEU A 139 5.31 -3.82 -12.26
CA LEU A 139 3.99 -4.14 -12.83
C LEU A 139 3.78 -5.65 -12.97
N ALA A 140 4.73 -6.38 -13.58
CA ALA A 140 4.61 -7.82 -13.80
C ALA A 140 4.51 -8.61 -12.49
N PRO A 141 5.47 -8.48 -11.55
CA PRO A 141 5.39 -9.13 -10.25
C PRO A 141 4.14 -8.76 -9.45
N LEU A 142 3.72 -7.49 -9.48
CA LEU A 142 2.51 -7.08 -8.78
C LEU A 142 1.28 -7.75 -9.37
N MET A 143 1.18 -7.85 -10.71
CA MET A 143 0.05 -8.55 -11.35
C MET A 143 0.09 -10.05 -11.08
N LEU A 144 1.28 -10.66 -11.03
CA LEU A 144 1.43 -12.06 -10.63
C LEU A 144 0.86 -12.30 -9.23
N GLU A 145 1.06 -11.37 -8.30
CA GLU A 145 0.60 -11.52 -6.93
C GLU A 145 -0.86 -11.11 -6.70
N LEU A 146 -1.43 -10.33 -7.62
CA LEU A 146 -2.80 -9.81 -7.53
C LEU A 146 -3.82 -10.63 -8.33
N MET A 147 -3.49 -11.04 -9.55
CA MET A 147 -4.48 -11.63 -10.45
C MET A 147 -4.99 -12.96 -9.90
N PRO A 148 -6.33 -13.15 -9.81
CA PRO A 148 -6.92 -14.40 -9.35
C PRO A 148 -6.46 -15.59 -10.19
N ARG A 149 -5.99 -16.64 -9.51
CA ARG A 149 -5.64 -17.91 -10.14
C ARG A 149 -6.21 -19.07 -9.34
N ILE A 150 -6.95 -19.93 -10.02
CA ILE A 150 -7.49 -21.16 -9.42
C ILE A 150 -6.40 -22.23 -9.49
N THR A 151 -6.06 -22.81 -8.34
CA THR A 151 -5.21 -23.99 -8.24
C THR A 151 -6.04 -25.20 -7.80
N ALA A 152 -5.40 -26.36 -7.66
CA ALA A 152 -6.08 -27.55 -7.14
C ALA A 152 -6.52 -27.37 -5.67
N ASP A 153 -5.82 -26.52 -4.92
CA ASP A 153 -5.98 -26.42 -3.46
C ASP A 153 -6.70 -25.13 -3.03
N ASP A 154 -6.61 -24.03 -3.80
CA ASP A 154 -7.16 -22.74 -3.40
C ASP A 154 -7.27 -21.74 -4.58
N VAL A 155 -7.78 -20.54 -4.31
CA VAL A 155 -7.66 -19.36 -5.18
C VAL A 155 -6.48 -18.51 -4.68
N LEU A 156 -5.43 -18.42 -5.49
CA LEU A 156 -4.32 -17.47 -5.30
C LEU A 156 -4.69 -16.09 -5.85
N GLY A 157 -3.97 -15.06 -5.40
CA GLY A 157 -4.24 -13.67 -5.78
C GLY A 157 -5.37 -13.05 -4.96
N LEU A 158 -6.08 -12.08 -5.54
CA LEU A 158 -7.15 -11.34 -4.87
C LEU A 158 -8.52 -11.69 -5.48
N PRO A 159 -9.31 -12.62 -4.88
CA PRO A 159 -10.56 -13.10 -5.47
C PRO A 159 -11.51 -11.97 -5.91
N GLY A 160 -12.05 -12.08 -7.13
CA GLY A 160 -12.95 -11.08 -7.71
C GLY A 160 -12.27 -9.85 -8.32
N LEU A 161 -10.94 -9.73 -8.22
CA LEU A 161 -10.19 -8.64 -8.83
C LEU A 161 -10.11 -8.76 -10.35
N ARG A 162 -10.55 -7.72 -11.06
CA ARG A 162 -10.51 -7.59 -12.52
C ARG A 162 -9.72 -6.35 -12.93
N ALA A 163 -9.39 -6.27 -14.22
CA ALA A 163 -8.70 -5.13 -14.81
C ALA A 163 -9.43 -4.57 -16.04
N ARG A 164 -9.56 -3.24 -16.10
CA ARG A 164 -9.99 -2.50 -17.28
C ARG A 164 -8.83 -1.65 -17.80
N LEU A 165 -8.53 -1.83 -19.08
CA LEU A 165 -7.43 -1.16 -19.77
C LEU A 165 -7.93 0.14 -20.39
N HIS A 166 -7.30 1.23 -20.00
CA HIS A 166 -7.48 2.55 -20.59
C HIS A 166 -6.23 2.96 -21.34
N ARG A 167 -6.30 4.06 -22.11
CA ARG A 167 -5.18 4.51 -22.95
C ARG A 167 -3.87 4.77 -22.17
N ARG A 168 -3.97 5.20 -20.91
CA ARG A 168 -2.83 5.67 -20.10
C ARG A 168 -2.81 5.12 -18.66
N HIS A 169 -3.72 4.23 -18.33
CA HIS A 169 -3.81 3.63 -17.00
C HIS A 169 -4.55 2.30 -17.08
N VAL A 170 -4.39 1.51 -16.03
CA VAL A 170 -5.18 0.30 -15.80
C VAL A 170 -6.02 0.53 -14.56
N GLU A 171 -7.32 0.31 -14.66
CA GLU A 171 -8.23 0.32 -13.53
C GLU A 171 -8.36 -1.11 -13.00
N LEU A 172 -7.98 -1.31 -11.74
CA LEU A 172 -8.26 -2.52 -11.00
C LEU A 172 -9.58 -2.34 -10.25
N TYR A 173 -10.48 -3.32 -10.32
CA TYR A 173 -11.79 -3.23 -9.67
C TYR A 173 -12.27 -4.58 -9.15
N LEU A 174 -13.13 -4.55 -8.12
CA LEU A 174 -13.80 -5.75 -7.59
C LEU A 174 -15.15 -5.93 -8.27
N VAL A 175 -15.37 -7.09 -8.92
CA VAL A 175 -16.58 -7.34 -9.75
C VAL A 175 -17.86 -7.53 -8.94
N ASP A 176 -17.74 -7.85 -7.66
CA ASP A 176 -18.83 -8.24 -6.76
C ASP A 176 -19.23 -7.12 -5.78
N THR A 177 -18.91 -5.87 -6.11
CA THR A 177 -19.14 -4.71 -5.23
C THR A 177 -19.91 -3.60 -5.96
N ASP A 178 -20.83 -2.94 -5.25
CA ASP A 178 -21.66 -1.84 -5.78
C ASP A 178 -21.78 -0.69 -4.75
N PRO A 179 -21.20 0.51 -5.01
CA PRO A 179 -20.36 0.83 -6.18
C PRO A 179 -19.06 0.03 -6.17
N PRO A 180 -18.43 -0.18 -7.34
CA PRO A 180 -17.20 -0.95 -7.42
C PRO A 180 -16.08 -0.29 -6.63
N ALA A 181 -15.39 -1.06 -5.78
CA ALA A 181 -14.11 -0.66 -5.22
C ALA A 181 -13.06 -0.62 -6.35
N THR A 182 -12.31 0.48 -6.47
CA THR A 182 -11.38 0.69 -7.59
C THR A 182 -10.02 1.25 -7.17
N VAL A 183 -8.99 0.90 -7.94
CA VAL A 183 -7.65 1.49 -7.85
C VAL A 183 -7.11 1.70 -9.26
N LEU A 184 -6.55 2.87 -9.54
CA LEU A 184 -5.97 3.19 -10.84
C LEU A 184 -4.45 3.01 -10.80
N ILE A 185 -3.89 2.18 -11.68
CA ILE A 185 -2.45 2.12 -11.95
C ILE A 185 -2.13 3.07 -13.10
N SER A 186 -1.53 4.21 -12.79
CA SER A 186 -1.22 5.27 -13.75
C SER A 186 0.01 4.94 -14.59
N ASN A 187 0.05 5.51 -15.81
CA ASN A 187 1.19 5.44 -16.74
C ASN A 187 1.55 4.01 -17.17
N VAL A 188 0.53 3.18 -17.32
CA VAL A 188 0.65 1.85 -17.92
C VAL A 188 0.07 1.92 -19.33
N SER A 189 0.94 1.70 -20.30
CA SER A 189 0.53 1.52 -21.70
C SER A 189 -0.01 0.11 -21.93
N TYR A 190 -0.83 -0.05 -22.98
CA TYR A 190 -1.30 -1.37 -23.41
C TYR A 190 -0.14 -2.38 -23.61
N ARG A 191 0.98 -1.91 -24.15
CA ARG A 191 2.17 -2.74 -24.35
C ARG A 191 2.80 -3.23 -23.05
N GLN A 192 2.92 -2.36 -22.05
CA GLN A 192 3.43 -2.73 -20.73
C GLN A 192 2.49 -3.71 -20.04
N TRP A 193 1.18 -3.54 -20.22
CA TRP A 193 0.20 -4.51 -19.73
C TRP A 193 0.36 -5.89 -20.37
N LEU A 194 0.49 -5.97 -21.70
CA LEU A 194 0.73 -7.25 -22.38
C LEU A 194 2.03 -7.91 -21.91
N ALA A 195 3.11 -7.13 -21.75
CA ALA A 195 4.36 -7.65 -21.19
C ALA A 195 4.19 -8.19 -19.76
N ALA A 196 3.35 -7.53 -18.95
CA ALA A 196 3.00 -8.00 -17.61
C ALA A 196 2.28 -9.34 -17.65
N MET A 197 1.30 -9.49 -18.53
CA MET A 197 0.56 -10.75 -18.64
C MET A 197 1.43 -11.88 -19.19
N ALA A 198 2.33 -11.62 -20.14
CA ALA A 198 3.30 -12.60 -20.62
C ALA A 198 4.24 -13.10 -19.50
N PHE A 199 4.70 -12.18 -18.63
CA PHE A 199 5.44 -12.56 -17.43
C PHE A 199 4.61 -13.46 -16.51
N VAL A 200 3.33 -13.11 -16.26
CA VAL A 200 2.43 -13.87 -15.38
C VAL A 200 2.21 -15.29 -15.92
N GLU A 201 1.95 -15.42 -17.22
CA GLU A 201 1.77 -16.72 -17.90
C GLU A 201 3.03 -17.60 -17.80
N SER A 202 4.21 -17.00 -17.97
CA SER A 202 5.49 -17.69 -17.86
C SER A 202 5.79 -18.13 -16.42
N ALA A 203 5.57 -17.25 -15.44
CA ALA A 203 5.91 -17.49 -14.03
C ALA A 203 4.95 -18.45 -13.32
N ALA A 204 3.69 -18.50 -13.75
CA ALA A 204 2.69 -19.38 -13.17
C ALA A 204 1.81 -19.96 -14.29
N PRO A 205 2.26 -21.05 -14.96
CA PRO A 205 1.50 -21.71 -16.01
C PRO A 205 0.20 -22.28 -15.41
N VAL A 206 -0.90 -21.54 -15.53
CA VAL A 206 -2.20 -22.02 -15.07
C VAL A 206 -2.70 -23.04 -16.09
N SER A 207 -3.17 -24.21 -15.62
CA SER A 207 -3.93 -25.14 -16.45
C SER A 207 -5.22 -24.46 -16.91
N GLY A 208 -5.19 -23.82 -18.08
CA GLY A 208 -6.27 -22.97 -18.61
C GLY A 208 -5.88 -21.53 -18.97
N GLY A 209 -4.61 -21.13 -18.79
CA GLY A 209 -4.11 -19.79 -19.11
C GLY A 209 -4.56 -18.70 -18.13
N VAL A 210 -3.96 -17.51 -18.25
CA VAL A 210 -4.48 -16.31 -17.55
C VAL A 210 -5.82 -15.98 -18.19
N ARG A 211 -6.92 -16.26 -17.47
CA ARG A 211 -8.29 -16.10 -17.99
C ARG A 211 -8.68 -14.65 -18.34
N TRP A 212 -7.81 -13.69 -18.04
CA TRP A 212 -8.10 -12.27 -17.97
C TRP A 212 -6.99 -11.43 -18.57
N LEU A 213 -7.09 -11.13 -19.86
CA LEU A 213 -6.12 -10.28 -20.55
C LEU A 213 -6.54 -8.80 -20.59
N GLY A 214 -7.78 -8.49 -20.20
CA GLY A 214 -8.27 -7.12 -19.96
C GLY A 214 -9.60 -6.82 -20.65
N ASN A 215 -10.35 -5.86 -20.09
CA ASN A 215 -11.63 -5.31 -20.59
C ASN A 215 -12.84 -6.27 -20.64
N ASP A 216 -12.67 -7.57 -20.46
CA ASP A 216 -13.79 -8.50 -20.37
C ASP A 216 -14.51 -8.37 -19.02
N VAL A 217 -15.84 -8.27 -19.04
CA VAL A 217 -16.67 -8.32 -17.83
C VAL A 217 -17.05 -9.78 -17.58
N GLN A 218 -16.18 -10.50 -16.88
CA GLN A 218 -16.45 -11.87 -16.47
C GLN A 218 -16.89 -11.89 -14.98
N PRO A 219 -17.92 -12.66 -14.60
CA PRO A 219 -18.39 -12.71 -13.21
C PRO A 219 -17.38 -13.40 -12.29
N LEU A 220 -17.69 -13.49 -11.00
CA LEU A 220 -16.97 -14.41 -10.10
C LEU A 220 -17.05 -15.84 -10.62
N THR A 221 -15.94 -16.56 -10.54
CA THR A 221 -15.96 -18.01 -10.68
C THR A 221 -16.57 -18.66 -9.43
N PRO A 222 -17.11 -19.89 -9.52
CA PRO A 222 -17.64 -20.59 -8.34
C PRO A 222 -16.62 -20.71 -7.20
N GLN A 223 -15.35 -20.97 -7.52
CA GLN A 223 -14.26 -21.08 -6.56
C GLN A 223 -13.95 -19.73 -5.88
N GLU A 224 -13.95 -18.63 -6.63
CA GLU A 224 -13.79 -17.29 -6.03
C GLU A 224 -14.95 -16.97 -5.10
N ALA A 225 -16.18 -17.30 -5.49
CA ALA A 225 -17.37 -17.08 -4.65
C ALA A 225 -17.31 -17.93 -3.36
N GLU A 226 -16.87 -19.17 -3.43
CA GLU A 226 -16.67 -20.05 -2.27
C GLU A 226 -15.60 -19.50 -1.31
N VAL A 227 -14.48 -19.00 -1.84
CA VAL A 227 -13.45 -18.37 -1.03
C VAL A 227 -13.97 -17.09 -0.35
N LEU A 228 -14.70 -16.24 -1.07
CA LEU A 228 -15.27 -15.01 -0.51
C LEU A 228 -16.39 -15.28 0.51
N ALA A 229 -17.08 -16.42 0.41
CA ALA A 229 -18.07 -16.84 1.40
C ALA A 229 -17.44 -17.38 2.69
N SER A 230 -16.19 -17.86 2.63
CA SER A 230 -15.52 -18.53 3.75
C SER A 230 -14.47 -17.66 4.46
N ARG A 231 -13.91 -16.65 3.81
CA ARG A 231 -12.88 -15.78 4.38
C ARG A 231 -12.85 -14.39 3.75
N HIS A 232 -12.16 -13.46 4.42
CA HIS A 232 -11.85 -12.14 3.86
C HIS A 232 -11.04 -12.24 2.58
N ARG A 233 -11.27 -11.27 1.67
CA ARG A 233 -10.54 -11.14 0.41
C ARG A 233 -9.05 -10.86 0.63
N ALA A 234 -8.72 -10.03 1.61
CA ALA A 234 -7.35 -9.68 1.97
C ALA A 234 -7.06 -10.02 3.45
N PRO A 235 -5.84 -10.49 3.77
CA PRO A 235 -5.50 -10.85 5.14
C PRO A 235 -5.25 -9.61 6.00
N GLY A 236 -5.41 -9.75 7.33
CA GLY A 236 -5.11 -8.70 8.30
C GLY A 236 -6.18 -7.64 8.52
N PRO A 237 -5.90 -6.66 9.38
CA PRO A 237 -6.81 -5.56 9.66
C PRO A 237 -6.86 -4.60 8.47
N ALA A 238 -7.80 -4.84 7.55
CA ALA A 238 -7.90 -4.14 6.26
C ALA A 238 -7.84 -2.61 6.36
N HIS A 239 -8.38 -2.00 7.43
CA HIS A 239 -8.32 -0.56 7.61
C HIS A 239 -6.91 -0.03 7.89
N LEU A 240 -6.07 -0.74 8.65
CA LEU A 240 -4.69 -0.34 8.92
C LEU A 240 -3.81 -0.56 7.70
N THR A 241 -3.96 -1.70 7.02
CA THR A 241 -3.16 -2.04 5.83
C THR A 241 -3.52 -1.17 4.63
N SER A 242 -4.80 -0.85 4.42
CA SER A 242 -5.25 0.14 3.43
C SER A 242 -4.64 1.52 3.72
N ALA A 243 -4.71 1.99 4.97
CA ALA A 243 -4.09 3.25 5.35
C ALA A 243 -2.57 3.25 5.17
N LEU A 244 -1.92 2.12 5.45
CA LEU A 244 -0.49 1.96 5.26
C LEU A 244 -0.11 1.99 3.77
N LEU A 245 -0.91 1.40 2.87
CA LEU A 245 -0.70 1.52 1.42
C LEU A 245 -0.68 2.99 0.99
N ARG A 246 -1.65 3.78 1.46
CA ARG A 246 -1.74 5.23 1.18
C ARG A 246 -0.52 6.01 1.69
N ARG A 247 0.29 5.40 2.55
CA ARG A 247 1.49 5.95 3.20
C ARG A 247 2.73 5.11 2.94
N ALA A 248 2.74 4.29 1.88
CA ALA A 248 3.81 3.31 1.64
C ALA A 248 5.20 3.97 1.48
N LEU A 249 5.25 5.25 1.09
CA LEU A 249 6.52 5.98 0.93
C LEU A 249 7.13 6.44 2.26
N VAL A 250 6.48 6.16 3.40
CA VAL A 250 7.15 6.19 4.71
C VAL A 250 8.36 5.26 4.74
N PHE A 251 8.33 4.17 3.97
CA PHE A 251 9.44 3.22 3.78
C PHE A 251 10.27 3.53 2.52
N GLY A 252 10.10 4.71 1.91
CA GLY A 252 10.62 5.03 0.58
C GLY A 252 12.15 4.90 0.45
N ASP A 253 12.91 5.04 1.55
CA ASP A 253 14.36 4.91 1.56
C ASP A 253 14.85 3.49 1.86
N ALA A 254 13.94 2.57 2.22
CA ALA A 254 14.29 1.17 2.40
C ALA A 254 14.67 0.52 1.08
N LEU A 255 15.42 -0.58 1.19
CA LEU A 255 15.77 -1.41 0.05
C LEU A 255 14.51 -2.05 -0.57
N TRP A 256 13.63 -2.55 0.30
CA TRP A 256 12.29 -3.01 0.00
C TRP A 256 11.46 -2.96 1.29
N PHE A 257 10.16 -3.23 1.21
CA PHE A 257 9.37 -3.59 2.38
C PHE A 257 8.42 -4.74 2.03
N SER A 258 8.15 -5.60 2.99
CA SER A 258 7.18 -6.68 2.89
C SER A 258 6.11 -6.51 3.95
N SER A 259 4.88 -6.89 3.61
CA SER A 259 3.73 -6.84 4.49
C SER A 259 2.99 -8.16 4.41
N TRP A 260 2.67 -8.72 5.57
CA TRP A 260 1.81 -9.89 5.70
C TRP A 260 0.98 -9.76 6.97
N ALA A 261 0.01 -10.64 7.12
CA ALA A 261 -0.84 -10.63 8.30
C ALA A 261 -0.91 -12.01 8.95
N ASN A 262 -1.19 -11.97 10.25
CA ASN A 262 -1.50 -13.15 11.05
C ASN A 262 -2.96 -13.02 11.49
N GLY A 263 -3.85 -13.77 10.83
CA GLY A 263 -5.29 -13.64 11.01
C GLY A 263 -5.82 -12.26 10.58
N CYS A 264 -6.89 -11.81 11.23
CA CYS A 264 -7.59 -10.57 10.88
C CYS A 264 -7.21 -9.36 11.76
N ALA A 265 -6.49 -9.58 12.87
CA ALA A 265 -6.17 -8.52 13.82
C ALA A 265 -4.76 -7.96 13.66
N THR A 266 -3.81 -8.72 13.10
CA THR A 266 -2.40 -8.32 13.11
C THR A 266 -1.82 -8.27 11.71
N ALA A 267 -1.30 -7.11 11.31
CA ALA A 267 -0.40 -6.96 10.18
C ALA A 267 1.03 -6.80 10.67
N LYS A 268 2.00 -7.31 9.91
CA LYS A 268 3.43 -7.18 10.16
C LYS A 268 4.09 -6.57 8.94
N VAL A 269 5.03 -5.66 9.17
CA VAL A 269 5.79 -4.99 8.12
C VAL A 269 7.27 -5.06 8.46
N GLU A 270 8.03 -5.54 7.48
CA GLU A 270 9.49 -5.62 7.57
C GLU A 270 10.12 -4.85 6.43
N TRP A 271 11.26 -4.20 6.72
CA TRP A 271 12.05 -3.49 5.72
C TRP A 271 13.53 -3.52 6.09
N PRO A 272 14.43 -3.91 5.17
CA PRO A 272 15.86 -3.79 5.40
C PRO A 272 16.40 -2.46 4.90
N LEU A 273 17.35 -1.93 5.69
CA LEU A 273 18.01 -0.65 5.45
C LEU A 273 17.00 0.52 5.36
N GLY A 274 17.50 1.76 5.33
CA GLY A 274 16.65 2.95 5.22
C GLY A 274 16.20 3.51 6.58
N PRO A 275 14.93 3.92 6.74
CA PRO A 275 14.49 4.68 7.91
C PRO A 275 14.51 3.83 9.18
N SER A 276 14.86 4.44 10.30
CA SER A 276 14.87 3.77 11.60
C SER A 276 13.45 3.48 12.10
N LEU A 277 13.31 2.50 12.99
CA LEU A 277 12.03 2.16 13.61
C LEU A 277 11.34 3.36 14.28
N PRO A 278 12.03 4.20 15.09
CA PRO A 278 11.43 5.42 15.63
C PRO A 278 10.97 6.41 14.56
N GLN A 279 11.73 6.57 13.46
CA GLN A 279 11.35 7.46 12.36
C GLN A 279 10.05 7.01 11.69
N VAL A 280 9.94 5.71 11.35
CA VAL A 280 8.73 5.14 10.75
C VAL A 280 7.55 5.23 11.72
N ALA A 281 7.72 4.78 12.97
CA ALA A 281 6.67 4.78 13.97
C ALA A 281 6.15 6.20 14.22
N SER A 282 7.05 7.18 14.31
CA SER A 282 6.70 8.58 14.44
C SER A 282 5.80 9.03 13.27
N LYS A 283 6.22 8.81 12.01
CA LYS A 283 5.39 9.16 10.85
C LYS A 283 4.02 8.49 10.91
N LEU A 284 3.96 7.20 11.25
CA LEU A 284 2.70 6.45 11.27
C LEU A 284 1.73 6.88 12.38
N ILE A 285 2.17 7.54 13.46
CA ILE A 285 1.28 8.08 14.50
C ILE A 285 1.05 9.59 14.39
N HIS A 286 1.56 10.22 13.33
CA HIS A 286 1.42 11.64 13.09
C HIS A 286 -0.08 12.02 13.06
N PRO A 287 -0.53 13.02 13.83
CA PRO A 287 -1.96 13.30 14.01
C PRO A 287 -2.70 13.75 12.73
N VAL A 288 -1.97 14.27 11.74
CA VAL A 288 -2.54 14.70 10.45
C VAL A 288 -2.44 13.63 9.35
N PHE A 289 -1.24 13.10 9.09
CA PHE A 289 -0.95 12.19 7.95
C PHE A 289 -0.60 10.76 8.36
N GLY A 290 -0.56 10.44 9.65
CA GLY A 290 -0.36 9.08 10.15
C GLY A 290 -1.59 8.19 9.91
N LEU A 291 -1.57 6.99 10.48
CA LEU A 291 -2.64 6.01 10.40
C LEU A 291 -4.00 6.60 10.87
N PRO A 292 -5.13 6.12 10.31
CA PRO A 292 -6.44 6.45 10.83
C PRO A 292 -6.56 5.92 12.25
N GLY A 293 -7.28 6.65 13.09
CA GLY A 293 -7.33 6.39 14.53
C GLY A 293 -6.62 7.48 15.32
N ASP A 294 -6.99 7.57 16.59
CA ASP A 294 -6.66 8.70 17.46
C ASP A 294 -5.97 8.26 18.75
N ILE A 295 -6.20 7.00 19.12
CA ILE A 295 -5.73 6.38 20.35
C ILE A 295 -4.95 5.15 19.93
N PHE A 296 -3.63 5.32 19.84
CA PHE A 296 -2.72 4.23 19.58
C PHE A 296 -2.04 3.80 20.87
N ARG A 297 -2.11 2.50 21.17
CA ARG A 297 -1.22 1.92 22.18
C ARG A 297 0.06 1.45 21.48
N ILE A 298 1.18 2.04 21.88
CA ILE A 298 2.50 1.68 21.39
C ILE A 298 3.13 0.72 22.38
N HIS A 299 3.59 -0.42 21.88
CA HIS A 299 4.24 -1.44 22.68
C HIS A 299 5.57 -1.83 22.03
N HIS A 300 6.62 -1.96 22.83
CA HIS A 300 7.95 -2.39 22.42
C HIS A 300 8.22 -3.76 23.03
N PRO A 301 7.93 -4.88 22.34
CA PRO A 301 8.22 -6.21 22.86
C PRO A 301 9.72 -6.42 23.11
N ASN A 302 10.56 -5.79 22.29
CA ASN A 302 12.02 -5.71 22.43
C ASN A 302 12.54 -4.54 21.56
N GLU A 303 13.86 -4.39 21.44
CA GLU A 303 14.51 -3.27 20.72
C GLU A 303 14.29 -3.30 19.19
N ASP A 304 13.99 -4.45 18.61
CA ASP A 304 13.92 -4.67 17.16
C ASP A 304 12.50 -4.55 16.58
N TYR A 305 11.46 -4.50 17.41
CA TYR A 305 10.06 -4.45 16.95
C TYR A 305 9.24 -3.44 17.74
N LEU A 306 8.28 -2.82 17.07
CA LEU A 306 7.28 -1.94 17.67
C LEU A 306 5.90 -2.34 17.19
N ALA A 307 4.94 -2.43 18.10
CA ALA A 307 3.54 -2.68 17.79
C ALA A 307 2.71 -1.41 18.02
N ILE A 308 2.00 -0.96 16.99
CA ILE A 308 1.00 0.11 17.04
C ILE A 308 -0.37 -0.56 17.06
N THR A 309 -1.08 -0.44 18.17
CA THR A 309 -2.43 -1.02 18.32
C THR A 309 -3.47 0.10 18.27
N ASP A 310 -4.41 0.02 17.34
CA ASP A 310 -5.58 0.90 17.30
C ASP A 310 -6.69 0.29 18.16
N GLU A 311 -6.83 0.81 19.38
CA GLU A 311 -7.81 0.30 20.35
C GLU A 311 -9.26 0.68 19.99
N ALA A 312 -9.42 1.78 19.25
CA ALA A 312 -10.72 2.29 18.81
C ALA A 312 -11.08 1.82 17.40
N GLY A 313 -10.15 1.18 16.70
CA GLY A 313 -10.31 0.71 15.33
C GLY A 313 -11.42 -0.34 15.19
N PRO A 314 -12.04 -0.43 14.00
CA PRO A 314 -13.06 -1.44 13.76
C PRO A 314 -12.45 -2.84 13.88
N ARG A 315 -13.10 -3.70 14.67
CA ARG A 315 -12.76 -5.12 14.73
C ARG A 315 -13.23 -5.83 13.47
N CYS A 316 -12.65 -6.99 13.24
CA CYS A 316 -13.08 -7.88 12.17
C CYS A 316 -14.54 -8.31 12.41
N ALA A 317 -15.43 -7.98 11.47
CA ALA A 317 -16.85 -8.35 11.56
C ALA A 317 -17.04 -9.88 11.57
N ASP A 318 -16.20 -10.59 10.83
CA ASP A 318 -16.28 -12.04 10.66
C ASP A 318 -15.60 -12.78 11.83
N HIS A 319 -14.80 -12.08 12.65
CA HIS A 319 -14.10 -12.61 13.81
C HIS A 319 -14.20 -11.63 15.00
N PRO A 320 -15.37 -11.48 15.65
CA PRO A 320 -15.58 -10.48 16.71
C PRO A 320 -14.71 -10.69 17.95
N LEU A 321 -14.25 -11.93 18.16
CA LEU A 321 -13.30 -12.30 19.22
C LEU A 321 -11.85 -11.90 18.90
N SER A 322 -11.58 -11.37 17.70
CA SER A 322 -10.27 -10.86 17.36
C SER A 322 -9.88 -9.71 18.29
N GLY A 323 -8.60 -9.64 18.65
CA GLY A 323 -8.06 -8.50 19.38
C GLY A 323 -8.20 -7.18 18.60
N ALA A 324 -7.81 -6.09 19.25
CA ALA A 324 -7.66 -4.80 18.58
C ALA A 324 -6.71 -4.91 17.38
N ALA A 325 -6.96 -4.09 16.36
CA ALA A 325 -6.13 -4.08 15.17
C ALA A 325 -4.72 -3.61 15.51
N CYS A 326 -3.72 -4.35 15.05
CA CYS A 326 -2.33 -4.18 15.42
C CYS A 326 -1.44 -4.19 14.18
N LEU A 327 -0.57 -3.19 14.09
CA LEU A 327 0.50 -3.12 13.10
C LEU A 327 1.84 -3.33 13.81
N VAL A 328 2.52 -4.42 13.48
CA VAL A 328 3.87 -4.71 13.97
C VAL A 328 4.88 -4.25 12.94
N LEU A 329 5.85 -3.46 13.38
CA LEU A 329 6.89 -2.84 12.58
C LEU A 329 8.24 -3.41 13.00
N ARG A 330 9.06 -3.82 12.04
CA ARG A 330 10.40 -4.35 12.32
C ARG A 330 11.37 -3.99 11.19
N PRO A 331 12.37 -3.13 11.43
CA PRO A 331 13.50 -3.04 10.53
C PRO A 331 14.28 -4.36 10.56
N THR A 332 14.67 -4.87 9.41
CA THR A 332 15.52 -6.06 9.32
C THR A 332 16.93 -5.67 8.95
N HIS A 333 17.90 -6.52 9.31
CA HIS A 333 19.22 -6.41 8.71
C HIS A 333 19.10 -6.68 7.21
N GLY A 334 19.95 -6.01 6.42
CA GLY A 334 20.08 -6.35 5.01
C GLY A 334 20.46 -7.83 4.84
N PRO A 335 20.21 -8.42 3.66
CA PRO A 335 20.69 -9.78 3.40
C PRO A 335 22.21 -9.83 3.62
N ASP A 336 22.67 -10.71 4.52
CA ASP A 336 24.09 -10.92 4.77
C ASP A 336 24.78 -11.40 3.48
N SER A 337 26.04 -11.01 3.27
CA SER A 337 26.81 -11.31 2.06
C SER A 337 26.83 -12.80 1.69
N GLY A 338 26.78 -13.69 2.69
CA GLY A 338 26.72 -15.15 2.46
C GLY A 338 25.40 -15.66 1.89
N PHE A 339 24.26 -14.99 2.15
CA PHE A 339 22.97 -15.35 1.55
C PHE A 339 22.91 -14.96 0.07
N ALA A 340 23.51 -13.84 -0.31
CA ALA A 340 23.64 -13.42 -1.71
C ALA A 340 24.44 -14.43 -2.54
N GLU A 341 25.48 -15.04 -1.95
CA GLU A 341 26.31 -16.05 -2.61
C GLU A 341 25.52 -17.36 -2.86
N HIS A 342 24.64 -17.74 -1.93
CA HIS A 342 23.83 -18.96 -2.08
C HIS A 342 22.70 -18.81 -3.11
N VAL A 343 22.12 -17.61 -3.17
CA VAL A 343 21.08 -17.25 -4.12
C VAL A 343 21.62 -17.27 -5.58
N LEU A 344 22.91 -17.00 -5.79
CA LEU A 344 23.54 -17.02 -7.11
C LEU A 344 23.88 -18.43 -7.65
N THR A 345 23.82 -19.49 -6.82
CA THR A 345 24.48 -20.77 -7.16
C THR A 345 23.58 -21.85 -7.77
N THR A 346 22.25 -21.79 -7.68
CA THR A 346 21.36 -22.79 -8.33
C THR A 346 19.94 -22.29 -8.58
N GLY A 347 19.37 -22.55 -9.77
CA GLY A 347 17.93 -22.37 -10.09
C GLY A 347 17.50 -20.98 -10.59
N TRP A 348 18.41 -20.00 -10.62
CA TRP A 348 18.09 -18.62 -10.98
C TRP A 348 17.70 -18.38 -12.44
N HIS A 349 18.23 -19.17 -13.37
CA HIS A 349 17.89 -19.03 -14.78
C HIS A 349 16.40 -19.34 -15.05
N GLU A 350 15.88 -20.40 -14.44
CA GLU A 350 14.46 -20.77 -14.53
C GLU A 350 13.58 -19.71 -13.84
N ALA A 351 13.99 -19.25 -12.65
CA ALA A 351 13.27 -18.21 -11.91
C ALA A 351 13.30 -16.84 -12.61
N ALA A 352 14.27 -16.60 -13.50
CA ALA A 352 14.40 -15.38 -14.30
C ALA A 352 13.75 -15.47 -15.69
N ALA A 353 13.36 -16.65 -16.17
CA ALA A 353 12.73 -16.82 -17.49
C ALA A 353 11.50 -15.91 -17.71
N PRO A 354 10.64 -15.65 -16.71
CA PRO A 354 9.53 -14.71 -16.87
C PRO A 354 9.97 -13.28 -17.26
N TRP A 355 11.16 -12.85 -16.83
CA TRP A 355 11.72 -11.54 -17.20
C TRP A 355 12.16 -11.48 -18.66
N ASP A 356 12.55 -12.61 -19.24
CA ASP A 356 12.92 -12.69 -20.66
C ASP A 356 11.66 -12.51 -21.53
N GLU A 357 10.53 -13.14 -21.16
CA GLU A 357 9.23 -12.96 -21.82
C GLU A 357 8.69 -11.52 -21.73
N TRP A 358 8.83 -10.90 -20.55
CA TRP A 358 8.54 -9.48 -20.35
C TRP A 358 9.35 -8.60 -21.33
N ALA A 359 10.67 -8.83 -21.42
CA ALA A 359 11.55 -8.03 -22.26
C ALA A 359 11.28 -8.22 -23.77
N ALA A 360 11.02 -9.46 -24.18
CA ALA A 360 10.65 -9.80 -25.56
C ALA A 360 9.38 -9.04 -25.99
N THR A 361 8.36 -8.99 -25.14
CA THR A 361 7.09 -8.29 -25.42
C THR A 361 7.27 -6.76 -25.51
N LEU A 362 8.21 -6.19 -24.74
CA LEU A 362 8.53 -4.76 -24.79
C LEU A 362 9.38 -4.32 -25.98
N THR A 363 10.03 -5.24 -26.70
CA THR A 363 10.92 -4.91 -27.82
C THR A 363 10.13 -4.76 -29.13
N PRO A 364 10.10 -3.58 -29.80
CA PRO A 364 9.38 -3.41 -31.06
C PRO A 364 9.88 -4.44 -32.09
N LYS A 365 8.95 -5.11 -32.78
CA LYS A 365 9.32 -5.96 -33.93
C LYS A 365 9.64 -5.10 -35.14
#